data_AF-A0A1S8WR26-F1
#
_entry.id   AF-A0A1S8WR26-F1
#
_cell.length_a   1.000
_cell.length_b   1.000
_cell.length_c   1.000
_cell.angle_alpha   90.00
_cell.angle_beta   90.00
_cell.angle_gamma   90.00
#
_symmetry.space_group_name_H-M   'P 1'
#
loop_
_entity.id
_entity.type
_entity.pdbx_description
1 polymer ?
#
loop_
_entity_poly.entity_id
_entity_poly.type
_entity_poly.pdbx_seq_one_letter_code
_entity_poly.pdbx_strand_id
1 'polypeptide(L)'
;MSKSRGNVIDPFSERLRLVPKVDTPGRADSEGLRYLLLRSALLSSDVSYSPALAKQVINSELVNCLGNLLSRITSVSINPNQAIVRINREEAEALFGGSDQDAELLKG
;
A
#
# COMPACT_ATOMS: atom_id res chain seq x y z
N MET A 1 16.54 1.12 20.03
CA MET A 1 15.47 0.98 21.04
C MET A 1 15.91 -0.03 22.09
N SER A 2 15.68 0.20 23.39
CA SER A 2 16.09 -0.68 24.48
C SER A 2 15.06 -0.71 25.61
N LYS A 3 14.62 -1.92 25.99
CA LYS A 3 13.66 -2.11 27.09
C LYS A 3 14.20 -1.58 28.42
N SER A 4 15.50 -1.75 28.68
CA SER A 4 16.13 -1.28 29.92
C SER A 4 16.22 0.25 30.03
N ARG A 5 16.15 0.95 28.90
CA ARG A 5 16.17 2.42 28.86
C ARG A 5 14.77 3.04 28.70
N GLY A 6 13.72 2.21 28.61
CA GLY A 6 12.35 2.67 28.42
C GLY A 6 12.07 3.35 27.07
N ASN A 7 12.98 3.28 26.09
CA ASN A 7 12.84 3.94 24.79
C ASN A 7 12.37 2.96 23.70
N VAL A 8 11.35 2.17 24.02
CA VAL A 8 10.73 1.19 23.13
C VAL A 8 9.32 1.64 22.83
N ILE A 9 8.93 1.58 21.56
CA ILE A 9 7.56 1.81 21.14
C ILE A 9 6.76 0.53 21.37
N ASP A 10 5.61 0.65 22.03
CA ASP A 10 4.67 -0.47 22.13
C ASP A 10 3.99 -0.70 20.77
N PRO A 11 4.21 -1.87 20.12
CA PRO A 11 3.65 -2.14 18.80
C PRO A 11 2.12 -2.21 18.81
N PHE A 12 1.50 -2.57 19.93
CA PHE A 12 0.04 -2.67 20.03
C PHE A 12 -0.62 -1.30 20.11
N SER A 13 -0.02 -0.36 20.82
CA SER A 13 -0.45 1.04 20.83
C SER A 13 -0.17 1.71 19.50
N GLU A 14 1.00 1.46 18.89
CA GLU A 14 1.38 2.14 17.66
C GLU A 14 0.53 1.69 16.46
N ARG A 15 0.16 0.41 16.34
CA ARG A 15 -0.79 -0.02 15.29
C ARG A 15 -2.10 0.75 15.39
N LEU A 16 -2.63 0.96 16.60
CA LEU A 16 -3.89 1.70 16.81
C LEU A 16 -3.74 3.17 16.44
N ARG A 17 -2.57 3.76 16.64
CA ARG A 17 -2.27 5.16 16.29
C ARG A 17 -2.18 5.40 14.77
N LEU A 18 -1.79 4.37 14.02
CA LEU A 18 -1.61 4.43 12.57
C LEU A 18 -2.87 4.07 11.78
N VAL A 19 -3.88 3.49 12.42
CA VAL A 19 -5.18 3.22 11.80
C VAL A 19 -5.90 4.55 11.53
N PRO A 20 -6.38 4.79 10.28
CA PRO A 20 -7.26 5.91 10.01
C PRO A 20 -8.52 5.76 10.87
N LYS A 21 -9.00 6.87 11.45
CA LYS A 21 -10.26 6.90 12.23
C LYS A 21 -11.43 6.60 11.30
N VAL A 22 -11.65 5.33 11.01
CA VAL A 22 -12.85 4.84 10.35
C VAL A 22 -13.67 4.18 11.45
N ASP A 23 -14.92 4.59 11.59
CA ASP A 23 -15.89 4.04 12.54
C ASP A 23 -16.33 2.62 12.13
N THR A 24 -15.39 1.77 11.68
CA THR A 24 -15.64 0.38 11.35
C THR A 24 -15.38 -0.47 12.59
N PRO A 25 -16.42 -0.92 13.30
CA PRO A 25 -16.23 -1.76 14.47
C PRO A 25 -15.61 -3.11 14.05
N GLY A 26 -14.51 -3.49 14.71
CA GLY A 26 -14.06 -4.90 14.75
C GLY A 26 -12.73 -5.25 14.08
N ARG A 27 -12.03 -4.35 13.38
CA ARG A 27 -10.66 -4.61 12.90
C ARG A 27 -9.75 -3.43 13.17
N ALA A 28 -9.00 -3.51 14.27
CA ALA A 28 -7.78 -2.73 14.41
C ALA A 28 -6.80 -3.21 13.33
N ASP A 29 -6.73 -2.47 12.23
CA ASP A 29 -5.91 -2.83 11.10
C ASP A 29 -4.41 -2.72 11.45
N SER A 30 -3.69 -3.85 11.44
CA SER A 30 -2.23 -3.88 11.64
C SER A 30 -1.45 -3.69 10.35
N GLU A 31 -2.12 -3.60 9.20
CA GLU A 31 -1.50 -3.66 7.88
C GLU A 31 -0.65 -2.42 7.59
N GLY A 32 -1.06 -1.24 8.08
CA GLY A 32 -0.26 -0.02 7.95
C GLY A 32 1.11 -0.14 8.65
N LEU A 33 1.14 -0.66 9.88
CA LEU A 33 2.41 -0.88 10.60
C LEU A 33 3.23 -2.00 9.96
N ARG A 34 2.59 -3.08 9.55
CA ARG A 34 3.25 -4.22 8.88
C ARG A 34 3.90 -3.79 7.57
N TYR A 35 3.18 -3.03 6.76
CA TYR A 35 3.68 -2.47 5.51
C TYR A 35 4.90 -1.58 5.75
N LEU A 36 4.82 -0.66 6.71
CA LEU A 36 5.93 0.23 7.03
C LEU A 36 7.19 -0.54 7.44
N LEU A 37 7.05 -1.54 8.32
CA LEU A 37 8.19 -2.34 8.78
C LEU A 37 8.86 -3.06 7.60
N LEU A 38 8.08 -3.69 6.71
CA LEU A 38 8.61 -4.36 5.52
C LEU A 38 9.22 -3.38 4.52
N ARG A 39 8.58 -2.22 4.31
CA ARG A 39 9.02 -1.17 3.39
C ARG A 39 10.32 -0.50 3.84
N SER A 40 10.52 -0.42 5.16
CA SER A 40 11.68 0.19 5.82
C SER A 40 12.83 -0.79 6.09
N ALA A 41 12.62 -2.09 5.88
CA ALA A 41 13.64 -3.11 6.13
C ALA A 41 14.72 -3.05 5.05
N LEU A 42 15.84 -2.38 5.36
CA LEU A 42 17.07 -2.44 4.58
C LEU A 42 18.04 -3.42 5.23
N LEU A 43 18.62 -4.32 4.44
CA LEU A 43 19.65 -5.26 4.91
C LEU A 43 21.03 -4.58 5.07
N SER A 44 21.23 -3.44 4.41
CA SER A 44 22.50 -2.74 4.33
C SER A 44 22.69 -1.63 5.36
N SER A 45 21.61 -1.11 5.95
CA SER A 45 21.70 0.02 6.88
C SER A 45 20.54 0.05 7.87
N ASP A 46 20.83 0.61 9.04
CA ASP A 46 19.85 0.83 10.09
C ASP A 46 18.88 1.96 9.71
N VAL A 47 17.60 1.78 10.06
CA VAL A 47 16.54 2.78 9.86
C VAL A 47 15.94 3.21 11.19
N SER A 48 15.78 4.52 11.36
CA SER A 48 15.12 5.10 12.53
C SER A 48 13.60 5.19 12.33
N TYR A 49 12.85 4.71 13.32
CA TYR A 49 11.39 4.81 13.30
C TYR A 49 10.92 6.21 13.71
N SER A 50 9.98 6.78 12.95
CA SER A 50 9.29 8.03 13.28
C SER A 50 7.78 7.89 13.03
N PRO A 51 6.90 8.19 14.01
CA PRO A 51 5.45 8.14 13.82
C PRO A 51 4.93 9.11 12.74
N ALA A 52 5.59 10.26 12.55
CA ALA A 52 5.20 11.22 11.53
C ALA A 52 5.49 10.67 10.13
N LEU A 53 6.69 10.10 9.94
CA LEU A 53 7.07 9.45 8.69
C LEU A 53 6.17 8.24 8.40
N ALA A 54 5.88 7.43 9.43
CA ALA A 54 4.96 6.30 9.33
C ALA A 54 3.61 6.70 8.73
N LYS A 55 2.98 7.75 9.30
CA LYS A 55 1.71 8.27 8.80
C LYS A 55 1.82 8.84 7.39
N GLN A 56 2.91 9.55 7.09
CA GLN A 56 3.14 10.10 5.76
C GLN A 56 3.21 8.98 4.72
N VAL A 57 4.03 7.96 4.94
CA VAL A 57 4.20 6.80 4.04
C VAL A 57 2.88 6.06 3.83
N ILE A 58 2.15 5.79 4.91
CA ILE A 58 0.83 5.14 4.82
C ILE A 58 -0.14 5.99 3.99
N ASN A 59 -0.21 7.29 4.23
CA ASN A 59 -1.10 8.17 3.48
C ASN A 59 -0.71 8.26 2.00
N SER A 60 0.58 8.40 1.70
CA SER A 60 1.04 8.57 0.31
C SER A 60 0.97 7.27 -0.50
N GLU A 61 1.39 6.15 0.07
CA GLU A 61 1.54 4.89 -0.66
C GLU A 61 0.30 3.99 -0.52
N LEU A 62 -0.22 3.81 0.70
CA LEU A 62 -1.37 2.91 0.92
C LEU A 62 -2.71 3.59 0.64
N VAL A 63 -2.93 4.81 1.13
CA VAL A 63 -4.23 5.49 0.98
C VAL A 63 -4.33 6.14 -0.40
N ASN A 64 -3.45 7.08 -0.69
CA ASN A 64 -3.58 7.93 -1.88
C ASN A 64 -3.22 7.23 -3.20
N CYS A 65 -2.40 6.18 -3.15
CA CYS A 65 -2.03 5.41 -4.33
C CYS A 65 -2.86 4.10 -4.41
N LEU A 66 -2.55 3.12 -3.56
CA LEU A 66 -3.20 1.80 -3.64
C LEU A 66 -4.70 1.87 -3.33
N GLY A 67 -5.09 2.58 -2.28
CA GLY A 67 -6.48 2.72 -1.84
C GLY A 67 -7.33 3.45 -2.88
N ASN A 68 -6.84 4.57 -3.41
CA ASN A 68 -7.52 5.28 -4.50
C ASN A 68 -7.63 4.45 -5.77
N LEU A 69 -6.58 3.71 -6.15
CA LEU A 69 -6.63 2.81 -7.32
C LEU A 69 -7.71 1.76 -7.11
N LEU A 70 -7.66 1.05 -5.98
CA LEU A 70 -8.62 0.00 -5.65
C LEU A 70 -10.05 0.55 -5.66
N SER A 71 -10.26 1.68 -4.98
CA SER A 71 -11.57 2.34 -4.94
C SER A 71 -12.10 2.70 -6.33
N ARG A 72 -11.23 3.06 -7.28
CA ARG A 72 -11.64 3.39 -8.65
C ARG A 72 -11.97 2.14 -9.45
N ILE A 73 -11.11 1.12 -9.44
CA ILE A 73 -11.32 -0.09 -10.25
C ILE A 73 -12.49 -0.96 -9.75
N THR A 74 -12.82 -0.87 -8.46
CA THR A 74 -13.98 -1.54 -7.87
C THR A 74 -15.19 -0.61 -7.76
N SER A 75 -15.10 0.66 -8.16
CA SER A 75 -16.27 1.55 -8.11
C SER A 75 -17.35 1.05 -9.06
N VAL A 76 -18.60 0.99 -8.61
CA VAL A 76 -19.76 0.64 -9.45
C VAL A 76 -19.92 1.63 -10.61
N SER A 77 -19.46 2.88 -10.46
CA SER A 77 -19.50 3.87 -11.54
C SER A 77 -18.56 3.56 -12.70
N ILE A 78 -17.44 2.86 -12.43
CA ILE A 78 -16.42 2.51 -13.43
C ILE A 78 -16.57 1.04 -13.86
N ASN A 79 -16.86 0.15 -12.91
CA ASN A 79 -17.04 -1.28 -13.14
C ASN A 79 -18.40 -1.76 -12.58
N PRO A 80 -19.52 -1.48 -13.28
CA PRO A 80 -20.86 -1.83 -12.80
C PRO A 80 -21.04 -3.33 -12.53
N ASN A 81 -20.39 -4.16 -13.34
CA ASN A 81 -20.53 -5.62 -13.29
C ASN A 81 -19.49 -6.29 -12.38
N GLN A 82 -18.61 -5.51 -11.73
CA GLN A 82 -17.48 -6.01 -10.94
C GLN A 82 -16.69 -7.11 -11.66
N ALA A 83 -16.58 -6.99 -12.98
CA ALA A 83 -15.92 -7.95 -13.83
C ALA A 83 -14.43 -7.61 -13.88
N ILE A 84 -13.59 -8.62 -13.62
CA ILE A 84 -12.13 -8.51 -13.75
C ILE A 84 -11.73 -9.42 -14.90
N VAL A 85 -11.02 -8.86 -15.87
CA VAL A 85 -10.46 -9.62 -16.99
C VAL A 85 -9.42 -10.59 -16.42
N ARG A 86 -9.67 -11.88 -16.55
CA ARG A 86 -8.69 -12.92 -16.26
C ARG A 86 -8.04 -13.32 -17.57
N ILE A 87 -6.84 -12.81 -17.79
CA ILE A 87 -5.99 -13.18 -18.93
C ILE A 87 -4.79 -13.96 -18.41
N ASN A 88 -4.43 -15.02 -19.13
CA ASN A 88 -3.15 -15.68 -18.91
C ASN A 88 -2.03 -14.89 -19.61
N ARG A 89 -0.78 -15.32 -19.43
CA ARG A 89 0.38 -14.61 -19.97
C ARG A 89 0.38 -14.55 -21.51
N GLU A 90 0.02 -15.65 -22.15
CA GLU A 90 0.00 -15.78 -23.61
C GLU A 90 -1.10 -14.90 -24.23
N GLU A 91 -2.28 -14.88 -23.59
CA GLU A 91 -3.41 -14.01 -23.95
C GLU A 91 -3.07 -12.54 -23.73
N ALA A 92 -2.36 -12.20 -22.66
CA ALA A 92 -1.89 -10.83 -22.42
C ALA A 92 -0.89 -10.40 -23.50
N GLU A 93 0.10 -11.25 -23.82
CA GLU A 93 1.08 -10.97 -24.87
C GLU A 93 0.41 -10.83 -26.25
N ALA A 94 -0.64 -11.61 -26.54
CA ALA A 94 -1.43 -11.45 -27.75
C ALA A 94 -2.28 -10.14 -27.76
N LEU A 95 -2.78 -9.71 -26.60
CA LEU A 95 -3.58 -8.50 -26.46
C LEU A 95 -2.75 -7.22 -26.59
N PHE A 96 -1.52 -7.23 -26.06
CA PHE A 96 -0.63 -6.07 -25.97
C PHE A 96 0.52 -6.09 -27.01
N GLY A 97 0.75 -7.21 -27.70
CA GLY A 97 1.87 -7.36 -28.64
C GLY A 97 1.78 -6.53 -29.93
N GLY A 98 0.61 -5.94 -30.22
CA GLY A 98 0.39 -5.10 -31.41
C GLY A 98 0.30 -3.59 -31.13
N SER A 99 0.42 -3.16 -29.87
CA SER A 99 0.27 -1.75 -29.49
C SER A 99 1.62 -1.08 -29.26
N ASP A 100 2.03 -0.22 -30.20
CA ASP A 100 3.20 0.69 -30.04
C ASP A 100 2.99 1.74 -28.93
N GLN A 101 1.81 1.79 -28.31
CA GLN A 101 1.45 2.74 -27.24
C GLN A 101 2.35 2.62 -26.01
N ASP A 102 2.79 1.40 -25.67
CA ASP A 102 3.74 1.18 -24.57
C ASP A 102 5.15 1.71 -24.90
N ALA A 103 5.53 1.69 -26.19
CA ALA A 103 6.80 2.24 -26.67
C ALA A 103 6.77 3.79 -26.74
N GLU A 104 5.59 4.41 -26.87
CA GLU A 104 5.44 5.87 -26.77
C GLU A 104 5.58 6.38 -25.33
N LEU A 105 5.12 5.62 -24.34
CA LEU A 105 5.28 5.97 -22.91
C LEU A 105 6.74 6.03 -22.45
N LEU A 106 7.64 5.29 -23.11
CA LEU A 106 9.08 5.24 -22.80
C LEU A 106 9.91 6.29 -23.58
N LYS A 107 9.28 7.06 -24.48
CA LYS A 107 9.94 8.11 -25.27
C LYS A 107 9.73 9.53 -24.71
N GLY A 108 9.05 9.66 -23.57
CA GLY A 108 8.86 10.92 -22.85
C GLY A 108 9.93 11.19 -21.80
#